data_AF-A0A969E2V2-F1
#
_entry.id   AF-A0A969E2V2-F1
#
_cell.length_a   1.000
_cell.length_b   1.000
_cell.length_c   1.000
_cell.angle_alpha   90.00
_cell.angle_beta   90.00
_cell.angle_gamma   90.00
#
_symmetry.space_group_name_H-M   'P 1'
#
loop_
_entity.id
_entity.type
_entity.pdbx_description
1 polymer ?
#
loop_
_entity_poly.entity_id
_entity_poly.type
_entity_poly.pdbx_seq_one_letter_code
_entity_poly.pdbx_strand_id
1 'polypeptide(L)' 'AFWSIEAAAVTSFGKPALKLNAEESALIAACLSNPIRFRVDAPSTLVRKKQRWILRQMKDVEWEK' A
#
# COMPACT_ATOMS: atom_id res chain seq x y z
N ALA A 1 4.53 12.24 -8.06
CA ALA A 1 4.18 11.20 -9.03
C ALA A 1 5.13 10.03 -8.82
N PHE A 2 4.62 8.94 -8.25
CA PHE A 2 5.40 7.78 -7.84
C PHE A 2 5.08 6.67 -8.83
N TRP A 3 5.97 6.44 -9.79
CA TRP A 3 5.76 5.45 -10.85
C TRP A 3 6.49 4.13 -10.62
N SER A 4 7.37 4.06 -9.61
CA SER A 4 8.10 2.84 -9.24
C SER A 4 7.78 2.47 -7.78
N ILE A 5 7.47 1.19 -7.55
CA ILE A 5 7.22 0.61 -6.22
C ILE A 5 8.38 0.89 -5.25
N GLU A 6 9.61 0.88 -5.75
CA GLU A 6 10.80 1.16 -4.96
C GLU A 6 10.88 2.62 -4.49
N ALA A 7 10.57 3.58 -5.37
CA ALA A 7 10.49 4.99 -4.98
C ALA A 7 9.37 5.24 -3.96
N ALA A 8 8.24 4.54 -4.07
CA ALA A 8 7.15 4.62 -3.10
C ALA A 8 7.54 4.04 -1.73
N ALA A 9 8.22 2.89 -1.71
CA ALA A 9 8.71 2.27 -0.48
C ALA A 9 9.68 3.18 0.29
N VAL A 10 10.63 3.77 -0.44
CA VAL A 10 11.62 4.68 0.15
C VAL A 10 10.97 5.99 0.60
N THR A 11 10.07 6.56 -0.19
CA THR A 11 9.44 7.85 0.16
C THR A 11 8.43 7.73 1.30
N SER A 12 7.68 6.63 1.37
CA SER A 12 6.63 6.45 2.39
C SER A 12 7.13 5.79 3.67
N PHE A 13 8.13 4.92 3.60
CA PHE A 13 8.59 4.13 4.76
C PHE A 13 10.11 4.18 4.99
N GLY A 14 10.88 4.82 4.10
CA GLY A 14 12.35 4.89 4.23
C GLY A 14 13.05 3.55 4.04
N LYS A 15 12.38 2.55 3.46
CA LYS A 15 12.90 1.18 3.29
C LYS A 15 12.82 0.73 1.83
N PRO A 16 13.70 -0.18 1.38
CA PRO A 16 13.59 -0.76 0.05
C PRO A 16 12.32 -1.62 -0.07
N ALA A 17 11.73 -1.68 -1.27
CA ALA A 17 10.48 -2.41 -1.52
C ALA A 17 10.54 -3.89 -1.11
N LEU A 18 11.72 -4.51 -1.21
CA LEU A 18 11.96 -5.89 -0.80
C LEU A 18 11.81 -6.13 0.71
N LYS A 19 11.90 -5.09 1.53
CA LYS A 19 11.76 -5.16 2.99
C LYS A 19 10.37 -4.74 3.49
N LEU A 20 9.43 -4.43 2.58
CA LEU A 20 8.08 -4.08 2.97
C LEU A 20 7.32 -5.32 3.42
N ASN A 21 6.62 -5.21 4.55
CA ASN A 21 5.67 -6.23 4.95
C ASN A 21 4.35 -6.10 4.15
N ALA A 22 3.45 -7.08 4.29
CA ALA A 22 2.18 -7.09 3.56
C ALA A 22 1.28 -5.88 3.90
N GLU A 23 1.33 -5.37 5.13
CA GLU A 23 0.54 -4.22 5.57
C GLU A 23 1.05 -2.90 4.99
N GLU A 24 2.37 -2.70 4.95
CA GLU A 24 3.05 -1.56 4.34
C GLU A 24 2.78 -1.56 2.82
N SER A 25 2.90 -2.73 2.18
CA SER A 25 2.61 -2.90 0.75
C SER A 25 1.14 -2.60 0.42
N ALA A 26 0.20 -3.08 1.25
CA ALA A 26 -1.22 -2.77 1.10
C ALA A 26 -1.53 -1.28 1.29
N LEU A 27 -0.78 -0.59 2.15
CA LEU A 27 -0.93 0.85 2.36
C LEU A 27 -0.47 1.66 1.12
N ILE A 28 0.68 1.31 0.54
CA ILE A 28 1.17 1.93 -0.71
C ILE A 28 0.16 1.69 -1.85
N ALA A 29 -0.33 0.46 -2.01
CA ALA A 29 -1.32 0.13 -3.02
C ALA A 29 -2.66 0.87 -2.82
N ALA A 30 -3.09 1.07 -1.56
CA ALA A 30 -4.28 1.86 -1.23
C ALA A 30 -4.11 3.35 -1.60
N CYS A 31 -2.93 3.92 -1.39
CA CYS A 31 -2.61 5.30 -1.75
C CYS A 31 -2.44 5.49 -3.26
N LEU A 32 -1.82 4.53 -3.97
CA LEU A 32 -1.69 4.57 -5.43
C LEU A 32 -3.06 4.50 -6.13
N SER A 33 -4.05 3.89 -5.49
CA SER A 33 -5.40 3.82 -6.04
C SER A 33 -6.09 5.19 -6.15
N ASN A 34 -5.67 6.20 -5.38
CA ASN A 34 -6.09 7.60 -5.56
C ASN A 34 -5.06 8.54 -4.90
N PRO A 35 -3.95 8.82 -5.60
CA PRO A 35 -2.79 9.51 -5.04
C PRO A 35 -3.06 11.01 -4.78
N ILE A 36 -4.18 11.54 -5.27
CA ILE A 36 -4.60 12.94 -5.10
C ILE A 36 -5.35 13.12 -3.76
N ARG A 37 -6.10 12.09 -3.30
CA ARG A 37 -6.91 12.15 -2.07
C ARG A 37 -6.34 11.39 -0.87
N PHE A 38 -5.42 10.45 -1.07
CA PHE A 38 -4.98 9.54 0.00
C PHE A 38 -3.51 9.74 0.35
N ARG A 39 -3.25 10.35 1.51
CA ARG A 39 -1.91 10.47 2.11
C ARG A 39 -1.62 9.27 3.01
N VAL A 40 -0.42 8.72 2.87
CA VAL A 40 0.12 7.66 3.72
C VAL A 40 0.25 8.14 5.17
N ASP A 41 0.65 9.40 5.37
CA ASP A 41 0.89 9.99 6.68
C ASP A 41 -0.39 10.34 7.48
N ALA A 42 -1.55 10.38 6.81
CA ALA A 42 -2.84 10.72 7.42
C ALA A 42 -3.98 9.89 6.80
N PRO A 43 -4.04 8.57 7.08
CA PRO A 43 -5.02 7.69 6.47
C PRO A 43 -6.42 7.97 7.03
N SER A 44 -7.28 8.55 6.19
CA SER A 44 -8.71 8.70 6.48
C SER A 44 -9.41 7.33 6.62
N THR A 45 -10.59 7.27 7.23
CA THR A 45 -11.37 6.03 7.44
C THR A 45 -11.59 5.23 6.14
N LEU A 46 -11.73 5.93 5.01
CA LEU A 46 -11.83 5.33 3.67
C LEU A 46 -10.53 4.64 3.23
N VAL A 47 -9.37 5.23 3.52
CA VAL A 47 -8.05 4.64 3.24
C VAL A 47 -7.88 3.36 4.05
N ARG A 48 -8.22 3.39 5.34
CA ARG A 48 -8.17 2.19 6.20
C ARG A 48 -9.12 1.09 5.72
N LYS A 49 -10.32 1.45 5.25
CA LYS A 49 -11.27 0.47 4.66
C LYS A 49 -10.68 -0.17 3.40
N LYS A 50 -10.02 0.62 2.55
CA LYS A 50 -9.38 0.13 1.33
C LYS A 50 -8.12 -0.70 1.62
N GLN A 51 -7.30 -0.32 2.59
CA GLN A 51 -6.17 -1.12 3.09
C GLN A 51 -6.62 -2.52 3.51
N ARG A 52 -7.69 -2.62 4.31
CA ARG A 52 -8.24 -3.92 4.73
C ARG A 52 -8.78 -4.75 3.57
N TRP A 53 -9.38 -4.11 2.56
CA TRP A 53 -9.83 -4.80 1.35
C TRP A 53 -8.64 -5.36 0.55
N ILE A 54 -7.58 -4.58 0.36
CA ILE A 54 -6.36 -5.02 -0.34
C ILE A 54 -5.66 -6.14 0.44
N LEU A 55 -5.57 -6.05 1.77
CA LEU A 55 -5.02 -7.13 2.60
C LEU A 55 -5.79 -8.44 2.44
N ARG A 56 -7.13 -8.36 2.37
CA ARG A 56 -7.96 -9.54 2.13
C ARG A 56 -7.71 -10.12 0.75
N GLN A 57 -7.58 -9.28 -0.28
CA GLN A 57 -7.23 -9.72 -1.62
C GLN A 57 -5.84 -10.34 -1.69
N MET A 58 -4.82 -9.75 -1.06
CA MET A 58 -3.47 -10.32 -0.99
C MET A 58 -3.47 -11.72 -0.36
N LYS A 59 -4.28 -11.94 0.67
CA LYS A 59 -4.49 -13.26 1.27
C LYS A 59 -5.21 -14.23 0.34
N ASP A 60 -6.18 -13.76 -0.43
CA ASP A 60 -6.90 -14.58 -1.42
C ASP A 60 -5.99 -14.95 -2.60
N VAL A 61 -5.06 -14.08 -3.04
CA VAL A 61 -4.07 -14.41 -4.10
C VAL A 61 -3.02 -15.41 -3.61
N GLU A 62 -2.74 -15.47 -2.31
CA GLU A 62 -1.84 -16.47 -1.71
C GLU A 62 -2.41 -17.89 -1.76
N TRP A 63 -3.74 -18.04 -1.91
CA TRP A 63 -4.44 -19.32 -2.00
C TRP A 63 -4.36 -19.99 -3.39
N GLU A 64 -3.78 -19.33 -4.40
CA GLU A 64 -3.68 -19.85 -5.76
C GLU A 64 -2.28 -20.41 -6.10
N LYS A 65 -1.62 -21.03 -5.10
CA LYS A 65 -0.37 -21.79 -5.28
C LYS A 65 -0.53 -23.27 -4.95
#